data_AF-A0A0P0YQ98-F1
#
_entry.id   AF-A0A0P0YQ98-F1
#
_cell.length_a   1.000
_cell.length_b   1.000
_cell.length_c   1.000
_cell.angle_alpha   90.00
_cell.angle_beta   90.00
_cell.angle_gamma   90.00
#
_symmetry.space_group_name_H-M   'P 1'
#
loop_
_entity.id
_entity.type
_entity.pdbx_description
1 polymer ?
#
loop_
_entity_poly.entity_id
_entity_poly.type
_entity_poly.pdbx_seq_one_letter_code
_entity_poly.pdbx_strand_id
1 'polypeptide(L)'
;MNRRAFIFNSACALMLPNNGVLAQNLTKDSDYDIDFYGQRDSTKEFQRMINDAIKMALKVPNGLQKIPIYINGIIKISKPITIDASKVCLIGPATIVFSDSTNWEGENAIKLVSFGNQNAAYTNCVGSTFESMNFFSEKPINLFYAENKGESQNNPVCLLTISNCRFTGFDKVFQNGNGGWGWVWNNCGFDQCQYLLYLQNASDSYERFSFYGCVWQNGGTAFYVDNPNGKIYWDSGSFDYCVGIAFIKNGHVSVSGHLEFRNRSIPAVIITGEHSSFLFHNGSVFIAKSNNQYYLFKQIIPNQVTLRDVTIVSDSIGVNNIFISNLDYVNSGLTFGSSVTQKILQNKSK
;
A
#
# COMPACT_ATOMS: atom_id res chain seq x y z
N MET A 1 12.81 -28.79 -45.41
CA MET A 1 14.08 -28.60 -44.66
C MET A 1 14.33 -27.10 -44.58
N ASN A 2 14.56 -26.42 -43.45
CA ASN A 2 14.86 -26.81 -42.08
C ASN A 2 14.30 -25.76 -41.11
N ARG A 3 13.98 -26.23 -39.90
CA ARG A 3 13.53 -25.45 -38.73
C ARG A 3 14.59 -24.42 -38.31
N ARG A 4 14.19 -23.18 -38.06
CA ARG A 4 14.99 -22.22 -37.28
C ARG A 4 14.78 -22.52 -35.80
N ALA A 5 15.82 -23.03 -35.15
CA ALA A 5 15.93 -23.07 -33.70
C ALA A 5 16.53 -21.75 -33.23
N PHE A 6 15.85 -21.07 -32.31
CA PHE A 6 16.41 -20.01 -31.48
C PHE A 6 17.37 -20.66 -30.48
N ILE A 7 18.63 -20.23 -30.47
CA ILE A 7 19.56 -20.50 -29.38
C ILE A 7 19.65 -19.22 -28.55
N PHE A 8 19.09 -19.27 -27.34
CA PHE A 8 19.42 -18.36 -26.25
C PHE A 8 20.89 -18.61 -25.87
N ASN A 9 21.75 -17.63 -26.05
CA ASN A 9 23.06 -17.60 -25.39
C ASN A 9 23.09 -16.45 -24.39
N SER A 10 23.01 -16.85 -23.13
CA SER A 10 23.30 -16.07 -21.94
C SER A 10 24.78 -15.67 -21.95
N ALA A 11 25.05 -14.36 -22.03
CA ALA A 11 26.34 -13.80 -21.66
C ALA A 11 26.13 -12.32 -21.33
N CYS A 12 25.74 -12.02 -20.09
CA CYS A 12 25.86 -10.69 -19.54
C CYS A 12 26.57 -10.81 -18.19
N ALA A 13 27.89 -10.87 -18.25
CA ALA A 13 28.75 -10.70 -17.11
C ALA A 13 29.88 -9.74 -17.50
N LEU A 14 29.99 -8.69 -16.70
CA LEU A 14 31.17 -7.87 -16.47
C LEU A 14 31.52 -6.85 -17.57
N MET A 15 31.20 -5.58 -17.29
CA MET A 15 32.18 -4.50 -17.13
C MET A 15 31.48 -3.33 -16.42
N LEU A 16 31.65 -3.24 -15.09
CA LEU A 16 31.36 -2.01 -14.34
C LEU A 16 32.70 -1.32 -14.03
N PRO A 17 32.81 0.00 -14.23
CA PRO A 17 34.04 0.74 -13.96
C PRO A 17 34.38 0.72 -12.47
N ASN A 18 35.67 0.52 -12.21
CA ASN A 18 36.27 0.16 -10.94
C ASN A 18 36.43 1.36 -9.98
N ASN A 19 35.32 2.03 -9.67
CA ASN A 19 35.17 2.99 -8.56
C ASN A 19 33.83 2.72 -7.81
N GLY A 20 33.45 1.45 -7.74
CA GLY A 20 32.09 1.02 -7.37
C GLY A 20 31.89 0.97 -5.86
N VAL A 21 30.96 1.78 -5.37
CA VAL A 21 30.25 1.52 -4.11
C VAL A 21 29.67 0.11 -4.23
N LEU A 22 30.19 -0.84 -3.46
CA LEU A 22 29.73 -2.23 -3.47
C LEU A 22 28.24 -2.26 -3.10
N ALA A 23 27.39 -2.58 -4.08
CA ALA A 23 26.06 -3.10 -3.79
C ALA A 23 26.23 -4.36 -2.94
N GLN A 24 25.66 -4.38 -1.73
CA GLN A 24 25.72 -5.56 -0.88
C GLN A 24 24.69 -6.58 -1.39
N ASN A 25 25.18 -7.57 -2.13
CA ASN A 25 24.39 -8.77 -2.44
C ASN A 25 24.42 -9.69 -1.21
N LEU A 26 23.27 -9.86 -0.55
CA LEU A 26 23.12 -10.91 0.45
C LEU A 26 23.03 -12.25 -0.27
N THR A 27 24.12 -12.99 -0.17
CA THR A 27 24.17 -14.42 -0.44
C THR A 27 24.62 -15.13 0.84
N LYS A 28 24.53 -16.46 0.87
CA LYS A 28 24.90 -17.32 2.01
C LYS A 28 26.32 -17.04 2.56
N ASP A 29 27.16 -16.35 1.80
CA ASP A 29 28.55 -16.03 2.08
C ASP A 29 28.77 -14.58 2.60
N SER A 30 27.74 -13.90 3.10
CA SER A 30 27.86 -12.54 3.66
C SER A 30 28.42 -12.52 5.10
N ASP A 31 29.10 -11.44 5.50
CA ASP A 31 29.61 -11.19 6.88
C ASP A 31 28.53 -11.09 7.98
N TYR A 32 27.27 -11.36 7.63
CA TYR A 32 26.12 -11.31 8.53
C TYR A 32 25.58 -12.72 8.76
N ASP A 33 25.42 -13.11 10.03
CA ASP A 33 24.78 -14.39 10.41
C ASP A 33 23.24 -14.28 10.29
N ILE A 34 22.77 -14.09 9.06
CA ILE A 34 21.33 -14.04 8.72
C ILE A 34 20.90 -15.43 8.26
N ASP A 35 19.83 -15.95 8.87
CA ASP A 35 19.20 -17.17 8.39
C ASP A 35 18.21 -16.86 7.26
N PHE A 36 18.59 -17.21 6.03
CA PHE A 36 17.78 -17.05 4.82
C PHE A 36 16.80 -18.20 4.57
N TYR A 37 16.67 -19.15 5.50
CA TYR A 37 15.69 -20.24 5.45
C TYR A 37 14.50 -20.03 6.41
N GLY A 38 14.48 -18.91 7.13
CA GLY A 38 13.38 -18.53 8.03
C GLY A 38 13.21 -19.42 9.26
N GLN A 39 14.25 -20.17 9.67
CA GLN A 39 14.21 -21.08 10.82
C GLN A 39 14.55 -20.36 12.14
N ARG A 40 15.39 -19.31 12.08
CA ARG A 40 15.89 -18.57 13.23
C ARG A 40 15.59 -17.08 13.10
N ASP A 41 15.38 -16.43 14.25
CA ASP A 41 15.29 -14.97 14.30
C ASP A 41 16.60 -14.31 13.88
N SER A 42 16.53 -13.47 12.85
CA SER A 42 17.65 -12.74 12.25
C SER A 42 17.58 -11.24 12.51
N THR A 43 16.68 -10.76 13.37
CA THR A 43 16.43 -9.32 13.60
C THR A 43 17.73 -8.53 13.84
N LYS A 44 18.57 -9.00 14.76
CA LYS A 44 19.79 -8.27 15.17
C LYS A 44 20.77 -8.09 14.01
N GLU A 45 21.07 -9.18 13.30
CA GLU A 45 22.03 -9.17 12.19
C GLU A 45 21.45 -8.44 10.98
N PHE A 46 20.15 -8.57 10.73
CA PHE A 46 19.46 -7.81 9.68
C PHE A 46 19.51 -6.29 9.95
N GLN A 47 19.26 -5.86 11.20
CA GLN A 47 19.41 -4.46 11.59
C GLN A 47 20.87 -3.99 11.49
N ARG A 48 21.84 -4.82 11.88
CA ARG A 48 23.28 -4.49 11.77
C ARG A 48 23.64 -4.19 10.32
N MET A 49 23.24 -5.05 9.39
CA MET A 49 23.45 -4.84 7.97
C MET A 49 22.82 -3.54 7.47
N ILE A 50 21.56 -3.27 7.82
CA ILE A 50 20.88 -2.01 7.45
C ILE A 50 21.69 -0.81 7.97
N ASN A 51 22.16 -0.85 9.21
CA ASN A 51 22.97 0.21 9.81
C ASN A 51 24.30 0.41 9.10
N ASP A 52 24.95 -0.66 8.66
CA ASP A 52 26.21 -0.58 7.93
C ASP A 52 26.01 -0.04 6.51
N ALA A 53 24.95 -0.45 5.81
CA ALA A 53 24.56 0.12 4.52
C ALA A 53 24.20 1.62 4.61
N ILE A 54 23.53 2.04 5.67
CA ILE A 54 23.22 3.46 5.94
C ILE A 54 24.49 4.31 5.97
N LYS A 55 25.60 3.80 6.53
CA LYS A 55 26.88 4.51 6.60
C LYS A 55 27.57 4.63 5.24
N MET A 56 27.22 3.78 4.29
CA MET A 56 27.79 3.78 2.94
C MET A 56 27.09 4.78 2.00
N ALA A 57 25.92 5.31 2.38
CA ALA A 57 25.18 6.28 1.56
C ALA A 57 26.00 7.55 1.31
N LEU A 58 26.07 7.96 0.03
CA LEU A 58 26.89 9.08 -0.40
C LEU A 58 26.05 10.34 -0.56
N LYS A 59 26.64 11.48 -0.20
CA LYS A 59 26.08 12.79 -0.54
C LYS A 59 26.25 13.04 -2.04
N VAL A 60 25.15 13.38 -2.70
CA VAL A 60 25.10 13.78 -4.11
C VAL A 60 24.62 15.24 -4.20
N PRO A 61 24.82 15.94 -5.34
CA PRO A 61 24.51 17.38 -5.44
C PRO A 61 23.08 17.77 -5.02
N ASN A 62 22.11 16.89 -5.23
CA ASN A 62 20.70 17.13 -4.95
C ASN A 62 20.13 16.32 -3.77
N GLY A 63 20.97 15.64 -2.96
CA GLY A 63 20.50 14.86 -1.81
C GLY A 63 21.42 13.70 -1.44
N LEU A 64 20.85 12.51 -1.29
CA LEU A 64 21.58 11.28 -0.94
C LEU A 64 21.39 10.20 -2.00
N GLN A 65 22.47 9.49 -2.31
CA GLN A 65 22.41 8.26 -3.09
C GLN A 65 22.11 7.10 -2.14
N LYS A 66 20.98 6.42 -2.38
CA LYS A 66 20.59 5.24 -1.63
C LYS A 66 21.52 4.06 -1.93
N ILE A 67 21.76 3.24 -0.91
CA ILE A 67 22.48 1.97 -1.02
C ILE A 67 21.47 0.83 -1.18
N PRO A 68 21.49 0.11 -2.31
CA PRO A 68 20.66 -1.07 -2.48
C PRO A 68 21.22 -2.24 -1.67
N ILE A 69 20.35 -2.86 -0.89
CA ILE A 69 20.59 -4.14 -0.23
C ILE A 69 19.78 -5.19 -0.99
N TYR A 70 20.46 -6.06 -1.72
CA TYR A 70 19.81 -7.15 -2.45
C TYR A 70 19.66 -8.35 -1.54
N ILE A 71 18.44 -8.85 -1.41
CA ILE A 71 18.05 -9.93 -0.49
C ILE A 71 17.46 -11.06 -1.31
N ASN A 72 17.91 -12.28 -1.02
CA ASN A 72 17.28 -13.49 -1.53
C ASN A 72 17.07 -14.49 -0.39
N GLY A 73 15.83 -14.99 -0.25
CA GLY A 73 15.47 -15.99 0.75
C GLY A 73 14.37 -15.52 1.70
N ILE A 74 14.26 -16.21 2.84
CA ILE A 74 13.26 -15.98 3.88
C ILE A 74 13.98 -15.53 5.14
N ILE A 75 13.73 -14.31 5.60
CA ILE A 75 14.29 -13.75 6.82
C ILE A 75 13.19 -13.67 7.87
N LYS A 76 13.40 -14.29 9.02
CA LYS A 76 12.48 -14.20 10.16
C LYS A 76 12.94 -13.08 11.09
N ILE A 77 12.03 -12.18 11.47
CA ILE A 77 12.29 -11.11 12.44
C ILE A 77 11.24 -11.13 13.57
N SER A 78 11.70 -10.94 14.80
CA SER A 78 10.89 -11.02 16.02
C SER A 78 10.72 -9.69 16.76
N LYS A 79 11.44 -8.65 16.33
CA LYS A 79 11.41 -7.32 16.96
C LYS A 79 11.42 -6.20 15.91
N PRO A 80 10.99 -4.98 16.28
CA PRO A 80 11.01 -3.83 15.37
C PRO A 80 12.41 -3.54 14.83
N ILE A 81 12.47 -3.14 13.56
CA ILE A 81 13.67 -2.63 12.91
C ILE A 81 13.46 -1.17 12.48
N THR A 82 14.55 -0.42 12.36
CA THR A 82 14.56 0.97 11.91
C THR A 82 15.29 1.08 10.58
N ILE A 83 14.71 1.84 9.64
CA ILE A 83 15.26 2.08 8.31
C ILE A 83 15.30 3.58 8.03
N ASP A 84 16.46 4.10 7.62
CA ASP A 84 16.56 5.43 7.02
C ASP A 84 16.31 5.33 5.50
N ALA A 85 15.06 5.51 5.09
CA ALA A 85 14.64 5.36 3.70
C ALA A 85 15.23 6.39 2.73
N SER A 86 15.89 7.44 3.24
CA SER A 86 16.66 8.36 2.42
C SER A 86 18.05 7.82 2.04
N LYS A 87 18.49 6.73 2.67
CA LYS A 87 19.86 6.18 2.54
C LYS A 87 19.93 4.75 2.06
N VAL A 88 18.88 3.95 2.26
CA VAL A 88 18.88 2.54 1.85
C VAL A 88 17.60 2.15 1.16
N CYS A 89 17.70 1.14 0.30
CA CYS A 89 16.55 0.42 -0.25
C CYS A 89 16.76 -1.09 -0.10
N LEU A 90 15.65 -1.82 0.10
CA LEU A 90 15.66 -3.29 0.17
C LEU A 90 15.05 -3.86 -1.10
N ILE A 91 15.81 -4.73 -1.77
CA ILE A 91 15.47 -5.25 -3.09
C ILE A 91 15.48 -6.78 -3.03
N GLY A 92 14.36 -7.40 -3.37
CA GLY A 92 14.17 -8.84 -3.40
C GLY A 92 14.68 -9.51 -4.68
N PRO A 93 14.28 -10.77 -4.94
CA PRO A 93 13.13 -11.45 -4.34
C PRO A 93 13.40 -12.02 -2.94
N ALA A 94 12.69 -11.53 -1.92
CA ALA A 94 12.81 -12.04 -0.56
C ALA A 94 11.48 -12.01 0.20
N THR A 95 11.37 -12.86 1.22
CA THR A 95 10.26 -12.86 2.17
C THR A 95 10.75 -12.44 3.55
N ILE A 96 10.12 -11.44 4.14
CA ILE A 96 10.30 -11.08 5.55
C ILE A 96 9.12 -11.64 6.33
N VAL A 97 9.40 -12.56 7.25
CA VAL A 97 8.42 -13.17 8.15
C VAL A 97 8.49 -12.47 9.50
N PHE A 98 7.41 -11.81 9.89
CA PHE A 98 7.28 -11.20 11.21
C PHE A 98 6.70 -12.24 12.16
N SER A 99 7.54 -12.70 13.07
CA SER A 99 7.22 -13.81 13.95
C SER A 99 6.54 -13.39 15.24
N ASP A 100 5.76 -14.31 15.81
CA ASP A 100 5.16 -14.15 17.13
C ASP A 100 6.24 -13.96 18.21
N SER A 101 6.40 -12.72 18.66
CA SER A 101 7.05 -12.42 19.92
C SER A 101 6.11 -11.51 20.71
N THR A 102 6.09 -11.65 22.02
CA THR A 102 5.26 -10.87 22.95
C THR A 102 5.57 -9.36 22.95
N ASN A 103 6.40 -8.87 22.02
CA ASN A 103 6.98 -7.52 22.05
C ASN A 103 6.44 -6.58 20.96
N TRP A 104 5.34 -6.92 20.29
CA TRP A 104 4.73 -6.06 19.26
C TRP A 104 3.63 -5.13 19.79
N GLU A 105 3.28 -5.18 21.09
CA GLU A 105 2.17 -4.40 21.64
C GLU A 105 2.33 -2.90 21.40
N GLY A 106 1.51 -2.35 20.50
CA GLY A 106 1.50 -0.93 20.14
C GLY A 106 2.64 -0.47 19.23
N GLU A 107 3.54 -1.35 18.81
CA GLU A 107 4.68 -0.99 17.97
C GLU A 107 4.50 -1.37 16.49
N ASN A 108 5.16 -0.61 15.61
CA ASN A 108 5.27 -0.92 14.19
C ASN A 108 6.54 -1.71 13.91
N ALA A 109 6.43 -2.73 13.06
CA ALA A 109 7.52 -3.65 12.79
C ALA A 109 8.69 -3.04 12.02
N ILE A 110 8.40 -2.06 11.17
CA ILE A 110 9.40 -1.28 10.43
C ILE A 110 9.14 0.21 10.71
N LYS A 111 10.08 0.83 11.41
CA LYS A 111 10.07 2.26 11.73
C LYS A 111 10.95 3.01 10.75
N LEU A 112 10.36 3.93 10.02
CA LEU A 112 11.08 4.90 9.19
C LEU A 112 11.07 6.22 9.95
N VAL A 113 12.02 6.38 10.86
CA VAL A 113 12.10 7.56 11.74
C VAL A 113 13.50 8.15 11.64
N SER A 114 13.60 9.37 11.11
CA SER A 114 14.89 10.03 10.89
C SER A 114 14.73 11.56 10.93
N PHE A 115 15.81 12.26 11.29
CA PHE A 115 15.91 13.72 11.20
C PHE A 115 16.13 14.20 9.75
N GLY A 116 16.48 13.26 8.87
CA GLY A 116 16.73 13.54 7.46
C GLY A 116 18.01 14.31 7.21
N ASN A 117 18.29 14.54 5.94
CA ASN A 117 19.43 15.33 5.48
C ASN A 117 18.94 16.37 4.48
N GLN A 118 19.76 17.38 4.22
CA GLN A 118 19.43 18.41 3.25
C GLN A 118 18.97 17.79 1.93
N ASN A 119 17.80 18.19 1.46
CA ASN A 119 17.21 17.75 0.20
C ASN A 119 16.84 16.26 0.09
N ALA A 120 16.73 15.53 1.21
CA ALA A 120 16.35 14.11 1.20
C ALA A 120 15.03 13.86 0.44
N ALA A 121 14.02 14.71 0.65
CA ALA A 121 12.72 14.63 -0.01
C ALA A 121 12.82 14.56 -1.54
N TYR A 122 13.79 15.26 -2.15
CA TYR A 122 13.93 15.35 -3.62
C TYR A 122 14.67 14.17 -4.25
N THR A 123 15.31 13.33 -3.45
CA THR A 123 16.01 12.11 -3.91
C THR A 123 15.31 10.82 -3.49
N ASN A 124 14.32 10.92 -2.60
CA ASN A 124 13.57 9.78 -2.08
C ASN A 124 12.86 8.95 -3.16
N CYS A 125 12.45 9.58 -4.27
CA CYS A 125 11.77 8.92 -5.40
C CYS A 125 12.73 8.27 -6.40
N VAL A 126 14.05 8.40 -6.22
CA VAL A 126 15.04 7.72 -7.05
C VAL A 126 15.16 6.26 -6.59
N GLY A 127 14.39 5.41 -7.27
CA GLY A 127 14.26 3.99 -6.94
C GLY A 127 13.19 3.71 -5.87
N SER A 128 12.79 2.45 -5.76
CA SER A 128 11.85 2.03 -4.72
C SER A 128 12.58 1.82 -3.39
N THR A 129 11.97 2.23 -2.27
CA THR A 129 12.45 1.92 -0.92
C THR A 129 12.36 0.42 -0.63
N PHE A 130 11.28 -0.21 -1.11
CA PHE A 130 11.10 -1.66 -1.08
C PHE A 130 10.69 -2.14 -2.47
N GLU A 131 11.40 -3.14 -2.99
CA GLU A 131 11.16 -3.69 -4.33
C GLU A 131 11.15 -5.21 -4.33
N SER A 132 10.15 -5.83 -4.95
CA SER A 132 10.08 -7.30 -5.11
C SER A 132 10.12 -8.08 -3.78
N MET A 133 9.56 -7.50 -2.72
CA MET A 133 9.55 -8.08 -1.37
C MET A 133 8.19 -8.68 -1.04
N ASN A 134 8.19 -9.79 -0.30
CA ASN A 134 7.01 -10.35 0.34
C ASN A 134 7.08 -10.13 1.84
N PHE A 135 6.07 -9.49 2.42
CA PHE A 135 5.95 -9.23 3.84
C PHE A 135 4.81 -10.10 4.39
N PHE A 136 5.11 -10.97 5.34
CA PHE A 136 4.16 -11.90 5.91
C PHE A 136 4.20 -11.84 7.44
N SER A 137 3.03 -11.70 8.07
CA SER A 137 2.92 -11.73 9.51
C SER A 137 2.26 -13.00 10.02
N GLU A 138 2.85 -13.65 11.03
CA GLU A 138 2.24 -14.82 11.70
C GLU A 138 1.02 -14.42 12.56
N LYS A 139 0.94 -13.15 12.98
CA LYS A 139 -0.19 -12.56 13.72
C LYS A 139 -0.46 -11.13 13.26
N PRO A 140 -1.68 -10.59 13.42
CA PRO A 140 -1.96 -9.19 13.12
C PRO A 140 -1.07 -8.23 13.93
N ILE A 141 -0.17 -7.52 13.22
CA ILE A 141 0.68 -6.44 13.77
C ILE A 141 0.67 -5.23 12.82
N ASN A 142 1.17 -4.09 13.29
CA ASN A 142 1.36 -2.91 12.42
C ASN A 142 2.72 -3.00 11.72
N LEU A 143 2.77 -2.71 10.42
CA LEU A 143 3.99 -2.84 9.61
C LEU A 143 4.80 -1.54 9.58
N PHE A 144 4.40 -0.56 8.76
CA PHE A 144 5.18 0.67 8.56
C PHE A 144 4.69 1.83 9.44
N TYR A 145 5.63 2.51 10.09
CA TYR A 145 5.41 3.85 10.66
C TYR A 145 6.44 4.82 10.11
N ALA A 146 5.99 5.93 9.53
CA ALA A 146 6.84 6.92 8.87
C ALA A 146 6.76 8.27 9.60
N GLU A 147 7.88 8.74 10.17
CA GLU A 147 7.94 10.01 10.89
C GLU A 147 9.25 10.77 10.62
N ASN A 148 9.11 12.03 10.18
CA ASN A 148 10.18 13.01 10.12
C ASN A 148 10.35 13.66 11.50
N LYS A 149 11.58 13.60 12.03
CA LYS A 149 11.97 14.30 13.28
C LYS A 149 12.67 15.64 13.03
N GLY A 150 12.96 15.97 11.76
CA GLY A 150 13.63 17.20 11.36
C GLY A 150 12.69 18.22 10.73
N GLU A 151 13.29 19.14 9.96
CA GLU A 151 12.58 20.17 9.20
C GLU A 151 11.92 19.57 7.93
N SER A 152 10.87 20.22 7.42
CA SER A 152 10.07 19.72 6.29
C SER A 152 10.89 19.53 5.00
N GLN A 153 11.80 20.45 4.67
CA GLN A 153 12.65 20.36 3.48
C GLN A 153 13.72 19.24 3.54
N ASN A 154 13.92 18.65 4.72
CA ASN A 154 14.87 17.55 4.94
C ASN A 154 14.15 16.20 5.06
N ASN A 155 12.85 16.13 4.77
CA ASN A 155 12.00 15.00 5.09
C ASN A 155 12.49 13.68 4.45
N PRO A 156 12.95 12.70 5.26
CA PRO A 156 13.50 11.43 4.76
C PRO A 156 12.44 10.37 4.48
N VAL A 157 11.17 10.66 4.77
CA VAL A 157 10.08 9.67 4.79
C VAL A 157 8.89 10.07 3.92
N CYS A 158 9.02 11.15 3.15
CA CYS A 158 8.05 11.50 2.12
C CYS A 158 8.51 11.08 0.72
N LEU A 159 7.58 11.05 -0.23
CA LEU A 159 7.86 10.80 -1.66
C LEU A 159 8.58 9.46 -1.91
N LEU A 160 8.28 8.46 -1.09
CA LEU A 160 8.84 7.12 -1.20
C LEU A 160 8.01 6.23 -2.13
N THR A 161 8.66 5.28 -2.80
CA THR A 161 8.01 4.31 -3.69
C THR A 161 8.17 2.88 -3.16
N ILE A 162 7.11 2.09 -3.24
CA ILE A 162 7.09 0.64 -3.03
C ILE A 162 6.64 -0.02 -4.34
N SER A 163 7.41 -0.98 -4.84
CA SER A 163 7.10 -1.63 -6.12
C SER A 163 7.11 -3.15 -6.03
N ASN A 164 6.15 -3.79 -6.69
CA ASN A 164 6.08 -5.25 -6.85
C ASN A 164 6.12 -6.01 -5.51
N CYS A 165 5.57 -5.43 -4.45
CA CYS A 165 5.58 -6.04 -3.12
C CYS A 165 4.25 -6.74 -2.78
N ARG A 166 4.31 -7.72 -1.87
CA ARG A 166 3.13 -8.40 -1.31
C ARG A 166 3.10 -8.26 0.21
N PHE A 167 1.90 -8.09 0.76
CA PHE A 167 1.66 -7.87 2.18
C PHE A 167 0.54 -8.79 2.66
N THR A 168 0.81 -9.61 3.67
CA THR A 168 -0.18 -10.58 4.18
C THR A 168 -0.26 -10.56 5.70
N GLY A 169 -1.48 -10.46 6.24
CA GLY A 169 -1.76 -10.73 7.66
C GLY A 169 -1.51 -9.57 8.64
N PHE A 170 -1.43 -8.32 8.16
CA PHE A 170 -1.16 -7.15 9.02
C PHE A 170 -2.42 -6.48 9.55
N ASP A 171 -2.37 -5.91 10.77
CA ASP A 171 -3.43 -5.00 11.24
C ASP A 171 -3.40 -3.70 10.41
N LYS A 172 -2.27 -2.99 10.42
CA LYS A 172 -2.07 -1.78 9.60
C LYS A 172 -0.82 -1.93 8.77
N VAL A 173 -0.95 -1.85 7.45
CA VAL A 173 0.22 -1.87 6.55
C VAL A 173 1.01 -0.57 6.69
N PHE A 174 0.34 0.59 6.75
CA PHE A 174 0.99 1.88 6.88
C PHE A 174 0.26 2.82 7.84
N GLN A 175 1.05 3.52 8.65
CA GLN A 175 0.65 4.63 9.51
C GLN A 175 1.57 5.83 9.30
N ASN A 176 0.98 7.03 9.24
CA ASN A 176 1.74 8.28 9.17
C ASN A 176 2.03 8.84 10.57
N GLY A 177 3.24 9.37 10.75
CA GLY A 177 3.58 10.39 11.73
C GLY A 177 3.74 11.75 11.04
N ASN A 178 4.49 12.65 11.68
CA ASN A 178 4.84 13.93 11.08
C ASN A 178 5.65 13.72 9.81
N GLY A 179 5.39 14.44 8.71
CA GLY A 179 6.16 14.26 7.47
C GLY A 179 5.88 12.95 6.69
N GLY A 180 5.05 12.03 7.19
CA GLY A 180 4.84 10.71 6.59
C GLY A 180 3.80 10.70 5.44
N TRP A 181 4.08 11.37 4.32
CA TRP A 181 3.15 11.55 3.20
C TRP A 181 3.81 11.31 1.83
N GLY A 182 3.06 11.31 0.74
CA GLY A 182 3.68 11.30 -0.61
C GLY A 182 4.02 9.92 -1.15
N TRP A 183 3.57 8.85 -0.51
CA TRP A 183 3.98 7.49 -0.87
C TRP A 183 3.29 6.99 -2.13
N VAL A 184 4.03 6.22 -2.93
CA VAL A 184 3.57 5.58 -4.17
C VAL A 184 3.71 4.07 -4.04
N TRP A 185 2.66 3.33 -4.41
CA TRP A 185 2.67 1.88 -4.48
C TRP A 185 2.37 1.43 -5.91
N ASN A 186 3.29 0.67 -6.50
CA ASN A 186 3.16 0.15 -7.86
C ASN A 186 3.05 -1.38 -7.83
N ASN A 187 2.02 -1.92 -8.47
CA ASN A 187 1.80 -3.36 -8.66
C ASN A 187 1.90 -4.17 -7.35
N CYS A 188 1.41 -3.60 -6.25
CA CYS A 188 1.45 -4.24 -4.94
C CYS A 188 0.17 -5.04 -4.67
N GLY A 189 0.28 -6.07 -3.85
CA GLY A 189 -0.86 -6.84 -3.37
C GLY A 189 -0.95 -6.90 -1.87
N PHE A 190 -2.17 -6.87 -1.37
CA PHE A 190 -2.48 -6.84 0.05
C PHE A 190 -3.57 -7.87 0.32
N ASP A 191 -3.26 -8.88 1.13
CA ASP A 191 -4.15 -10.00 1.43
C ASP A 191 -4.32 -10.16 2.94
N GLN A 192 -5.55 -10.36 3.41
CA GLN A 192 -5.83 -10.62 4.83
C GLN A 192 -5.27 -9.55 5.78
N CYS A 193 -5.17 -8.31 5.33
CA CYS A 193 -4.80 -7.16 6.17
C CYS A 193 -6.06 -6.44 6.67
N GLN A 194 -6.01 -5.77 7.82
CA GLN A 194 -7.15 -5.02 8.35
C GLN A 194 -7.26 -3.60 7.77
N TYR A 195 -6.14 -2.87 7.68
CA TYR A 195 -6.02 -1.56 7.04
C TYR A 195 -4.77 -1.47 6.17
N LEU A 196 -4.90 -0.90 4.98
CA LEU A 196 -3.76 -0.59 4.10
C LEU A 196 -3.15 0.77 4.46
N LEU A 197 -3.95 1.84 4.46
CA LEU A 197 -3.55 3.12 5.05
C LEU A 197 -4.40 3.41 6.28
N TYR A 198 -3.73 3.69 7.40
CA TYR A 198 -4.36 4.20 8.61
C TYR A 198 -3.83 5.62 8.86
N LEU A 199 -4.50 6.60 8.27
CA LEU A 199 -4.07 7.99 8.27
C LEU A 199 -4.69 8.79 9.41
N GLN A 200 -3.84 9.42 10.20
CA GLN A 200 -4.23 10.28 11.32
C GLN A 200 -3.69 11.70 11.11
N ASN A 201 -4.32 12.66 11.77
CA ASN A 201 -3.89 14.05 11.75
C ASN A 201 -2.48 14.17 12.37
N ALA A 202 -1.53 14.71 11.60
CA ALA A 202 -0.14 14.92 12.00
C ALA A 202 0.42 16.17 11.33
N SER A 203 1.46 16.78 11.90
CA SER A 203 2.08 17.96 11.28
C SER A 203 2.85 17.58 10.02
N ASP A 204 2.99 18.50 9.08
CA ASP A 204 3.72 18.25 7.83
C ASP A 204 3.27 16.96 7.13
N SER A 205 2.02 16.53 7.29
CA SER A 205 1.47 15.31 6.68
C SER A 205 0.69 15.61 5.40
N TYR A 206 1.03 16.74 4.79
CA TYR A 206 0.36 17.27 3.62
C TYR A 206 0.52 16.30 2.45
N GLU A 207 -0.49 16.17 1.60
CA GLU A 207 -0.39 15.56 0.26
C GLU A 207 -0.64 14.03 0.12
N ARG A 208 -0.11 13.50 -0.99
CA ARG A 208 -0.71 12.49 -1.88
C ARG A 208 -0.25 11.08 -1.54
N PHE A 209 -1.18 10.14 -1.45
CA PHE A 209 -0.89 8.69 -1.51
C PHE A 209 -1.40 8.13 -2.84
N SER A 210 -0.56 7.43 -3.59
CA SER A 210 -0.91 6.95 -4.93
C SER A 210 -0.67 5.46 -5.10
N PHE A 211 -1.64 4.75 -5.67
CA PHE A 211 -1.58 3.32 -5.94
C PHE A 211 -1.81 3.09 -7.43
N TYR A 212 -0.99 2.27 -8.05
CA TYR A 212 -1.07 1.96 -9.48
C TYR A 212 -1.08 0.44 -9.68
N GLY A 213 -2.17 -0.08 -10.24
CA GLY A 213 -2.29 -1.52 -10.53
C GLY A 213 -2.22 -2.42 -9.29
N CYS A 214 -2.63 -1.90 -8.13
CA CYS A 214 -2.60 -2.62 -6.86
C CYS A 214 -3.83 -3.52 -6.67
N VAL A 215 -3.74 -4.48 -5.75
CA VAL A 215 -4.86 -5.36 -5.38
C VAL A 215 -5.04 -5.37 -3.87
N TRP A 216 -6.21 -4.96 -3.38
CA TRP A 216 -6.65 -5.13 -2.00
C TRP A 216 -7.67 -6.26 -1.91
N GLN A 217 -7.35 -7.35 -1.23
CA GLN A 217 -8.21 -8.53 -1.22
C GLN A 217 -8.32 -9.22 0.14
N ASN A 218 -9.46 -9.89 0.37
CA ASN A 218 -9.73 -10.72 1.56
C ASN A 218 -9.43 -10.04 2.91
N GLY A 219 -9.44 -8.71 2.93
CA GLY A 219 -9.03 -7.89 4.07
C GLY A 219 -10.19 -7.10 4.67
N GLY A 220 -9.85 -6.29 5.67
CA GLY A 220 -10.71 -5.32 6.31
C GLY A 220 -11.04 -4.12 5.39
N THR A 221 -10.83 -2.92 5.92
CA THR A 221 -11.08 -1.67 5.22
C THR A 221 -9.75 -1.08 4.71
N ALA A 222 -9.57 -0.91 3.40
CA ALA A 222 -8.28 -0.46 2.87
C ALA A 222 -7.82 0.89 3.45
N PHE A 223 -8.72 1.88 3.54
CA PHE A 223 -8.36 3.22 3.97
C PHE A 223 -9.15 3.65 5.20
N TYR A 224 -8.44 3.96 6.28
CA TYR A 224 -8.95 4.80 7.37
C TYR A 224 -8.34 6.19 7.24
N VAL A 225 -9.17 7.23 7.14
CA VAL A 225 -8.72 8.59 6.85
C VAL A 225 -9.32 9.56 7.87
N ASP A 226 -8.52 9.93 8.87
CA ASP A 226 -8.78 11.03 9.80
C ASP A 226 -7.64 12.05 9.70
N ASN A 227 -7.41 12.53 8.48
CA ASN A 227 -6.40 13.54 8.17
C ASN A 227 -6.98 14.50 7.11
N PRO A 228 -7.25 15.78 7.44
CA PRO A 228 -7.90 16.71 6.52
C PRO A 228 -7.12 16.95 5.22
N ASN A 229 -5.81 16.71 5.24
CA ASN A 229 -4.95 16.83 4.06
C ASN A 229 -4.69 15.50 3.37
N GLY A 230 -5.18 14.39 3.92
CA GLY A 230 -5.03 13.05 3.37
C GLY A 230 -5.77 12.92 2.04
N LYS A 231 -5.00 12.79 0.95
CA LYS A 231 -5.53 12.58 -0.40
C LYS A 231 -5.03 11.24 -0.93
N ILE A 232 -5.95 10.32 -1.19
CA ILE A 232 -5.65 8.98 -1.68
C ILE A 232 -6.13 8.86 -3.13
N TYR A 233 -5.25 8.36 -4.00
CA TYR A 233 -5.55 8.08 -5.41
C TYR A 233 -5.20 6.63 -5.69
N TRP A 234 -6.21 5.82 -5.97
CA TRP A 234 -6.04 4.45 -6.44
C TRP A 234 -6.39 4.39 -7.91
N ASP A 235 -5.39 4.18 -8.75
CA ASP A 235 -5.52 4.17 -10.20
C ASP A 235 -5.29 2.76 -10.75
N SER A 236 -6.36 2.20 -11.32
CA SER A 236 -6.42 0.81 -11.80
C SER A 236 -6.21 -0.22 -10.70
N GLY A 237 -6.36 -1.50 -11.03
CA GLY A 237 -6.27 -2.60 -10.06
C GLY A 237 -7.62 -2.97 -9.47
N SER A 238 -7.61 -3.56 -8.27
CA SER A 238 -8.78 -4.30 -7.77
C SER A 238 -9.01 -4.21 -6.26
N PHE A 239 -10.29 -4.20 -5.86
CA PHE A 239 -10.73 -4.43 -4.49
C PHE A 239 -11.64 -5.67 -4.45
N ASP A 240 -11.14 -6.77 -3.92
CA ASP A 240 -11.80 -8.07 -4.04
C ASP A 240 -12.16 -8.66 -2.67
N TYR A 241 -13.44 -8.93 -2.46
CA TYR A 241 -13.94 -9.64 -1.27
C TYR A 241 -13.53 -8.99 0.06
N CYS A 242 -13.33 -7.67 0.07
CA CYS A 242 -12.96 -6.92 1.27
C CYS A 242 -14.16 -6.45 2.08
N VAL A 243 -13.94 -6.18 3.37
CA VAL A 243 -14.94 -5.59 4.27
C VAL A 243 -15.30 -4.18 3.79
N GLY A 244 -14.32 -3.35 3.44
CA GLY A 244 -14.56 -1.99 2.96
C GLY A 244 -13.41 -1.43 2.11
N ILE A 245 -13.71 -0.34 1.40
CA ILE A 245 -12.73 0.47 0.68
C ILE A 245 -12.24 1.58 1.61
N ALA A 246 -13.16 2.38 2.17
CA ALA A 246 -12.78 3.56 2.94
C ALA A 246 -13.73 3.88 4.11
N PHE A 247 -13.13 4.26 5.23
CA PHE A 247 -13.77 5.01 6.30
C PHE A 247 -13.14 6.40 6.37
N ILE A 248 -13.93 7.44 6.06
CA ILE A 248 -13.44 8.80 5.85
C ILE A 248 -14.07 9.73 6.89
N LYS A 249 -13.28 10.10 7.90
CA LYS A 249 -13.64 11.11 8.90
C LYS A 249 -13.14 12.49 8.52
N ASN A 250 -11.95 12.60 7.94
CA ASN A 250 -11.40 13.83 7.39
C ASN A 250 -10.47 13.44 6.24
N GLY A 251 -10.73 13.89 5.01
CA GLY A 251 -9.86 13.65 3.84
C GLY A 251 -10.63 13.26 2.57
N HIS A 252 -9.89 12.86 1.54
CA HIS A 252 -10.44 12.57 0.22
C HIS A 252 -9.85 11.30 -0.39
N VAL A 253 -10.72 10.48 -0.99
CA VAL A 253 -10.33 9.21 -1.62
C VAL A 253 -10.90 9.14 -3.04
N SER A 254 -10.02 8.88 -4.01
CA SER A 254 -10.36 8.64 -5.41
C SER A 254 -9.94 7.24 -5.80
N VAL A 255 -10.84 6.46 -6.38
CA VAL A 255 -10.60 5.08 -6.79
C VAL A 255 -11.06 4.87 -8.23
N SER A 256 -10.28 4.13 -9.01
CA SER A 256 -10.66 3.54 -10.30
C SER A 256 -10.37 2.04 -10.35
N GLY A 257 -10.86 1.36 -11.39
CA GLY A 257 -10.63 -0.08 -11.60
C GLY A 257 -11.80 -0.98 -11.22
N HIS A 258 -11.48 -2.17 -10.70
CA HIS A 258 -12.45 -3.24 -10.42
C HIS A 258 -12.81 -3.29 -8.93
N LEU A 259 -14.10 -3.35 -8.61
CA LEU A 259 -14.61 -3.62 -7.27
C LEU A 259 -15.43 -4.89 -7.30
N GLU A 260 -15.01 -5.92 -6.56
CA GLU A 260 -15.72 -7.20 -6.47
C GLU A 260 -16.23 -7.48 -5.06
N PHE A 261 -17.54 -7.67 -4.97
CA PHE A 261 -18.22 -7.85 -3.70
C PHE A 261 -19.07 -9.11 -3.67
N ARG A 262 -19.08 -9.76 -2.50
CA ARG A 262 -19.91 -10.93 -2.25
C ARG A 262 -20.62 -10.83 -0.89
N ASN A 263 -21.93 -11.11 -0.85
CA ASN A 263 -22.71 -11.22 0.40
C ASN A 263 -22.58 -10.01 1.34
N ARG A 264 -22.52 -8.79 0.80
CA ARG A 264 -22.36 -7.58 1.64
C ARG A 264 -23.57 -7.33 2.53
N SER A 265 -23.31 -6.86 3.74
CA SER A 265 -24.30 -6.36 4.70
C SER A 265 -23.96 -4.96 5.23
N ILE A 266 -22.81 -4.41 4.84
CA ILE A 266 -22.32 -3.10 5.27
C ILE A 266 -21.81 -2.29 4.07
N PRO A 267 -21.78 -0.95 4.17
CA PRO A 267 -21.25 -0.10 3.11
C PRO A 267 -19.78 -0.36 2.80
N ALA A 268 -19.43 -0.22 1.51
CA ALA A 268 -18.04 -0.27 1.04
C ALA A 268 -17.31 1.02 1.38
N VAL A 269 -18.02 2.15 1.44
CA VAL A 269 -17.48 3.43 1.91
C VAL A 269 -18.40 4.03 2.96
N ILE A 270 -17.80 4.55 4.02
CA ILE A 270 -18.48 5.29 5.07
C ILE A 270 -17.80 6.64 5.22
N ILE A 271 -18.54 7.73 5.01
CA ILE A 271 -18.10 9.11 5.22
C ILE A 271 -18.82 9.65 6.45
N THR A 272 -18.05 10.12 7.44
CA THR A 272 -18.58 10.69 8.69
C THR A 272 -18.15 12.13 8.94
N GLY A 273 -17.27 12.70 8.11
CA GLY A 273 -16.86 14.10 8.18
C GLY A 273 -17.51 14.96 7.12
N GLU A 274 -17.81 16.21 7.45
CA GLU A 274 -18.54 17.13 6.57
C GLU A 274 -17.71 17.56 5.35
N HIS A 275 -16.41 17.75 5.53
CA HIS A 275 -15.49 18.22 4.47
C HIS A 275 -14.76 17.07 3.77
N SER A 276 -15.33 15.87 3.80
CA SER A 276 -14.74 14.67 3.20
C SER A 276 -15.46 14.26 1.93
N SER A 277 -14.75 13.57 1.02
CA SER A 277 -15.37 13.07 -0.21
C SER A 277 -14.78 11.75 -0.71
N PHE A 278 -15.59 11.04 -1.49
CA PHE A 278 -15.21 9.82 -2.19
C PHE A 278 -15.59 9.91 -3.67
N LEU A 279 -14.65 9.59 -4.54
CA LEU A 279 -14.85 9.49 -5.99
C LEU A 279 -14.55 8.07 -6.45
N PHE A 280 -15.50 7.42 -7.12
CA PHE A 280 -15.23 6.23 -7.92
C PHE A 280 -15.37 6.57 -9.40
N HIS A 281 -14.33 6.31 -10.19
CA HIS A 281 -14.29 6.69 -11.59
C HIS A 281 -13.66 5.62 -12.49
N ASN A 282 -14.02 5.60 -13.79
CA ASN A 282 -13.40 4.75 -14.81
C ASN A 282 -13.26 3.28 -14.36
N GLY A 283 -14.37 2.64 -14.03
CA GLY A 283 -14.33 1.34 -13.37
C GLY A 283 -15.64 0.58 -13.36
N SER A 284 -15.60 -0.60 -12.76
CA SER A 284 -16.76 -1.49 -12.65
C SER A 284 -16.95 -1.98 -11.23
N VAL A 285 -18.21 -2.03 -10.80
CA VAL A 285 -18.62 -2.67 -9.55
C VAL A 285 -19.34 -3.96 -9.88
N PHE A 286 -18.76 -5.09 -9.49
CA PHE A 286 -19.40 -6.40 -9.55
C PHE A 286 -19.96 -6.77 -8.19
N ILE A 287 -21.27 -7.03 -8.14
CA ILE A 287 -21.98 -7.41 -6.94
C ILE A 287 -22.54 -8.82 -7.11
N ALA A 288 -21.89 -9.79 -6.48
CA ALA A 288 -22.37 -11.16 -6.38
C ALA A 288 -23.18 -11.36 -5.09
N LYS A 289 -24.39 -11.92 -5.21
CA LYS A 289 -25.21 -12.40 -4.09
C LYS A 289 -25.44 -11.37 -2.97
N SER A 290 -26.65 -10.81 -2.89
CA SER A 290 -27.04 -9.84 -1.85
C SER A 290 -28.22 -10.31 -1.00
N ASN A 291 -27.94 -11.00 0.11
CA ASN A 291 -29.00 -11.55 0.97
C ASN A 291 -29.58 -10.52 1.96
N ASN A 292 -28.82 -9.47 2.30
CA ASN A 292 -29.20 -8.44 3.27
C ASN A 292 -29.38 -7.10 2.57
N GLN A 293 -30.24 -6.24 3.11
CA GLN A 293 -30.35 -4.85 2.66
C GLN A 293 -29.13 -4.04 3.11
N TYR A 294 -28.52 -3.28 2.19
CA TYR A 294 -27.40 -2.40 2.51
C TYR A 294 -27.24 -1.27 1.50
N TYR A 295 -26.55 -0.21 1.92
CA TYR A 295 -26.07 0.86 1.05
C TYR A 295 -24.65 0.58 0.60
N LEU A 296 -24.30 0.72 -0.67
CA LEU A 296 -22.91 0.63 -1.14
C LEU A 296 -22.06 1.77 -0.55
N PHE A 297 -22.62 2.97 -0.52
CA PHE A 297 -21.98 4.16 0.02
C PHE A 297 -22.84 4.76 1.15
N LYS A 298 -22.22 5.10 2.27
CA LYS A 298 -22.86 5.81 3.38
C LYS A 298 -22.19 7.18 3.56
N GLN A 299 -22.98 8.23 3.55
CA GLN A 299 -22.57 9.63 3.68
C GLN A 299 -23.47 10.37 4.68
N ILE A 300 -22.99 11.50 5.21
CA ILE A 300 -23.72 12.31 6.20
C ILE A 300 -24.30 13.61 5.61
N ILE A 301 -23.77 14.05 4.46
CA ILE A 301 -24.26 15.20 3.69
C ILE A 301 -24.48 14.76 2.23
N PRO A 302 -25.45 15.32 1.50
CA PRO A 302 -25.58 15.09 0.06
C PRO A 302 -24.29 15.37 -0.71
N ASN A 303 -24.07 14.62 -1.80
CA ASN A 303 -23.01 14.83 -2.79
C ASN A 303 -21.57 14.62 -2.31
N GLN A 304 -21.33 13.98 -1.16
CA GLN A 304 -19.98 13.58 -0.75
C GLN A 304 -19.43 12.41 -1.58
N VAL A 305 -20.33 11.62 -2.19
CA VAL A 305 -20.00 10.53 -3.11
C VAL A 305 -20.21 10.99 -4.55
N THR A 306 -19.20 10.74 -5.39
CA THR A 306 -19.27 10.93 -6.84
C THR A 306 -18.97 9.63 -7.57
N LEU A 307 -19.82 9.26 -8.54
CA LEU A 307 -19.62 8.13 -9.45
C LEU A 307 -19.47 8.67 -10.88
N ARG A 308 -18.34 8.40 -11.54
CA ARG A 308 -18.07 8.89 -12.89
C ARG A 308 -17.63 7.77 -13.84
N ASP A 309 -18.37 7.53 -14.91
CA ASP A 309 -18.03 6.51 -15.91
C ASP A 309 -17.87 5.12 -15.25
N VAL A 310 -18.91 4.74 -14.49
CA VAL A 310 -18.96 3.52 -13.68
C VAL A 310 -19.96 2.54 -14.28
N THR A 311 -19.57 1.28 -14.40
CA THR A 311 -20.47 0.18 -14.77
C THR A 311 -20.83 -0.67 -13.56
N ILE A 312 -22.11 -0.81 -13.26
CA ILE A 312 -22.58 -1.73 -12.19
C ILE A 312 -23.06 -3.03 -12.83
N VAL A 313 -22.50 -4.15 -12.38
CA VAL A 313 -22.82 -5.51 -12.82
C VAL A 313 -23.22 -6.35 -11.61
N SER A 314 -24.16 -7.28 -11.80
CA SER A 314 -24.60 -8.18 -10.74
C SER A 314 -24.98 -9.55 -11.30
N ASP A 315 -24.83 -10.59 -10.48
CA ASP A 315 -25.35 -11.93 -10.74
C ASP A 315 -26.89 -12.04 -10.64
N SER A 316 -27.58 -10.91 -10.43
CA SER A 316 -29.04 -10.78 -10.30
C SER A 316 -29.64 -11.33 -9.01
N ILE A 317 -28.83 -11.84 -8.07
CA ILE A 317 -29.32 -12.40 -6.81
C ILE A 317 -29.44 -11.27 -5.77
N GLY A 318 -30.69 -10.99 -5.36
CA GLY A 318 -30.96 -10.04 -4.27
C GLY A 318 -30.77 -8.57 -4.65
N VAL A 319 -30.90 -8.22 -5.93
CA VAL A 319 -30.71 -6.85 -6.46
C VAL A 319 -31.58 -5.80 -5.74
N ASN A 320 -32.78 -6.18 -5.32
CA ASN A 320 -33.71 -5.30 -4.58
C ASN A 320 -33.21 -4.95 -3.16
N ASN A 321 -32.14 -5.59 -2.69
CA ASN A 321 -31.54 -5.32 -1.39
C ASN A 321 -30.39 -4.31 -1.47
N ILE A 322 -30.00 -3.88 -2.67
CA ILE A 322 -28.82 -3.05 -2.90
C ILE A 322 -29.26 -1.60 -3.13
N PHE A 323 -28.78 -0.68 -2.30
CA PHE A 323 -28.97 0.75 -2.47
C PHE A 323 -27.62 1.38 -2.82
N ILE A 324 -27.56 2.29 -3.80
CA ILE A 324 -26.28 2.93 -4.16
C ILE A 324 -25.79 3.79 -2.99
N SER A 325 -26.62 4.70 -2.50
CA SER A 325 -26.26 5.59 -1.41
C SER A 325 -27.46 5.87 -0.51
N ASN A 326 -27.21 6.25 0.74
CA ASN A 326 -28.24 6.65 1.70
C ASN A 326 -28.71 8.11 1.55
N LEU A 327 -27.97 8.94 0.80
CA LEU A 327 -28.32 10.32 0.45
C LEU A 327 -28.02 10.55 -1.04
N ASP A 328 -28.40 11.71 -1.57
CA ASP A 328 -28.08 12.10 -2.95
C ASP A 328 -26.57 12.05 -3.21
N TYR A 329 -26.21 11.59 -4.40
CA TYR A 329 -24.82 11.44 -4.85
C TYR A 329 -24.69 11.99 -6.27
N VAL A 330 -23.49 12.45 -6.62
CA VAL A 330 -23.21 12.94 -7.96
C VAL A 330 -22.96 11.76 -8.87
N ASN A 331 -23.62 11.72 -10.03
CA ASN A 331 -23.35 10.71 -11.04
C ASN A 331 -23.22 11.32 -12.44
N SER A 332 -22.29 10.78 -13.22
CA SER A 332 -22.09 11.09 -14.63
C SER A 332 -21.62 9.81 -15.33
N GLY A 333 -22.34 9.32 -16.34
CA GLY A 333 -21.92 8.11 -17.06
C GLY A 333 -22.11 6.81 -16.28
N LEU A 334 -23.10 6.72 -15.39
CA LEU A 334 -23.45 5.49 -14.70
C LEU A 334 -24.18 4.53 -15.66
N THR A 335 -23.64 3.32 -15.83
CA THR A 335 -24.22 2.29 -16.70
C THR A 335 -24.45 0.99 -15.93
N PHE A 336 -25.34 0.15 -16.46
CA PHE A 336 -25.75 -1.11 -15.83
C PHE A 336 -25.55 -2.25 -16.81
N GLY A 337 -24.96 -3.35 -16.35
CA GLY A 337 -24.66 -4.52 -17.19
C GLY A 337 -25.90 -5.28 -17.68
N SER A 338 -27.08 -5.02 -17.11
CA SER A 338 -28.35 -5.60 -17.55
C SER A 338 -29.55 -4.78 -17.08
N SER A 339 -30.73 -5.03 -17.67
CA SER A 339 -32.02 -4.47 -17.21
C SER A 339 -32.40 -4.91 -15.80
N VAL A 340 -31.92 -6.08 -15.36
CA VAL A 340 -32.12 -6.57 -14.00
C VAL A 340 -31.29 -5.75 -13.01
N THR A 341 -30.02 -5.51 -13.32
CA THR A 341 -29.12 -4.69 -12.47
C THR A 341 -29.57 -3.23 -12.42
N GLN A 342 -30.22 -2.71 -13.46
CA GLN A 342 -30.78 -1.36 -13.50
C GLN A 342 -31.86 -1.12 -12.41
N LYS A 343 -32.50 -2.18 -11.89
CA LYS A 343 -33.47 -2.06 -10.78
C LYS A 343 -32.88 -1.44 -9.51
N ILE A 344 -31.55 -1.49 -9.33
CA ILE A 344 -30.85 -0.83 -8.22
C ILE A 344 -31.16 0.68 -8.16
N LEU A 345 -31.34 1.34 -9.32
CA LEU A 345 -31.69 2.77 -9.36
C LEU A 345 -33.06 3.08 -8.75
N GLN A 346 -33.96 2.11 -8.73
CA GLN A 346 -35.32 2.27 -8.22
C GLN A 346 -35.37 2.12 -6.70
N ASN A 347 -34.32 1.56 -6.09
CA ASN A 347 -34.20 1.41 -4.66
C ASN A 347 -33.89 2.78 -4.04
N LYS A 348 -34.90 3.40 -3.42
CA LYS A 348 -34.77 4.67 -2.70
C LYS A 348 -34.75 4.42 -1.19
N SER A 349 -34.00 5.25 -0.45
CA SER A 349 -34.14 5.33 1.01
C SER A 349 -35.61 5.60 1.34
N LYS A 350 -36.18 4.80 2.26
CA LYS A 350 -37.49 5.08 2.85
C LYS A 350 -37.40 6.25 3.82
#